data_AF-A0AAD0JPX4-F1
#
_entry.id   AF-A0AAD0JPX4-F1
#
_cell.length_a   1.000
_cell.length_b   1.000
_cell.length_c   1.000
_cell.angle_alpha   90.00
_cell.angle_beta   90.00
_cell.angle_gamma   90.00
#
_symmetry.space_group_name_H-M   'P 1'
#
loop_
_entity.id
_entity.type
_entity.pdbx_description
1 polymer ?
#
loop_
_entity_poly.entity_id
_entity_poly.type
_entity_poly.pdbx_seq_one_letter_code
_entity_poly.pdbx_strand_id
1 'polypeptide(L)'
;MINHGNCVSLDRRDDLVFEFIRKQQNDRLTVVCLNEYTMGLTAVQRVIHEFGKPSIIYIGGGWCGYTEQAKNFCLMERIGLYVTNEMPGALWSTEYWSYCQRDKDGNPISHLSSRYQT
;
A
#
# COMPACT_ATOMS: atom_id res chain seq x y z
N MET A 1 -5.58 -5.87 -19.60
CA MET A 1 -5.21 -4.47 -19.97
C MET A 1 -4.49 -3.86 -18.78
N ILE A 2 -3.26 -3.38 -18.97
CA ILE A 2 -2.47 -2.72 -17.92
C ILE A 2 -2.95 -1.27 -17.84
N ASN A 3 -3.74 -0.94 -16.82
CA ASN A 3 -4.50 0.32 -16.76
C ASN A 3 -3.83 1.40 -15.87
N HIS A 4 -2.50 1.48 -15.87
CA HIS A 4 -1.75 2.55 -15.19
C HIS A 4 -0.55 3.02 -16.02
N GLY A 5 -0.40 4.35 -16.16
CA GLY A 5 0.59 4.98 -17.05
C GLY A 5 2.04 4.64 -16.69
N ASN A 6 2.33 4.41 -15.40
CA ASN A 6 3.68 4.09 -14.90
C ASN A 6 3.96 2.58 -14.78
N CYS A 7 3.23 1.71 -15.45
CA CYS A 7 3.41 0.24 -15.36
C CYS A 7 3.89 -0.34 -16.69
N VAL A 8 4.99 -1.11 -16.68
CA VAL A 8 5.54 -1.79 -17.89
C VAL A 8 4.90 -3.16 -18.09
N SER A 9 4.89 -3.97 -17.05
CA SER A 9 4.41 -5.36 -17.03
C SER A 9 3.64 -5.58 -15.73
N LEU A 10 2.69 -6.52 -15.74
CA LEU A 10 1.95 -6.93 -14.55
C LEU A 10 1.89 -8.45 -14.55
N ASP A 11 2.46 -9.07 -13.53
CA ASP A 11 2.34 -10.48 -13.25
C ASP A 11 1.51 -10.70 -11.98
N ARG A 12 0.80 -11.82 -11.90
CA ARG A 12 -0.08 -12.16 -10.78
C ARG A 12 0.25 -13.56 -10.28
N ARG A 13 0.53 -13.68 -8.99
CA ARG A 13 0.72 -14.95 -8.29
C ARG A 13 -0.13 -15.02 -7.03
N ASP A 14 -0.40 -16.24 -6.57
CA ASP A 14 -1.12 -16.52 -5.31
C ASP A 14 -2.47 -15.78 -5.18
N ASP A 15 -3.09 -15.46 -6.33
CA ASP A 15 -4.29 -14.63 -6.53
C ASP A 15 -4.24 -13.18 -6.01
N LEU A 16 -3.45 -12.89 -4.98
CA LEU A 16 -3.43 -11.64 -4.25
C LEU A 16 -2.14 -10.84 -4.48
N VAL A 17 -1.11 -11.47 -5.02
CA VAL A 17 0.21 -10.86 -5.19
C VAL A 17 0.37 -10.41 -6.64
N PHE A 18 0.64 -9.12 -6.80
CA PHE A 18 0.88 -8.49 -8.09
C PHE A 18 2.30 -7.97 -8.15
N GLU A 19 2.97 -8.22 -9.26
CA GLU A 19 4.34 -7.78 -9.47
C GLU A 19 4.39 -6.95 -10.74
N PHE A 20 4.99 -5.76 -10.65
CA PHE A 20 5.11 -4.89 -11.81
C PHE A 20 6.39 -4.07 -11.76
N ILE A 21 6.80 -3.64 -12.94
CA ILE A 21 7.93 -2.74 -13.13
C ILE A 21 7.41 -1.33 -13.38
N ARG A 22 7.95 -0.36 -12.64
CA ARG A 22 7.62 1.05 -12.84
C ARG A 22 8.43 1.63 -13.99
N LYS A 23 7.76 2.29 -14.94
CA LYS A 23 8.42 2.87 -16.14
C LYS A 23 9.42 3.96 -15.78
N GLN A 24 9.03 4.89 -14.92
CA GLN A 24 9.82 6.08 -14.63
C GLN A 24 10.96 5.81 -13.64
N GLN A 25 10.72 4.97 -12.64
CA GLN A 25 11.70 4.63 -11.60
C GLN A 25 12.59 3.44 -11.97
N ASN A 26 12.16 2.64 -12.96
CA ASN A 26 12.87 1.45 -13.43
C ASN A 26 13.17 0.43 -12.30
N ASP A 27 12.25 0.29 -11.35
CA ASP A 27 12.31 -0.67 -10.26
C ASP A 27 11.10 -1.61 -10.27
N ARG A 28 11.21 -2.72 -9.54
CA ARG A 28 10.17 -3.74 -9.41
C ARG A 28 9.47 -3.56 -8.07
N LEU A 29 8.13 -3.50 -8.10
CA LEU A 29 7.31 -3.51 -6.90
C LEU A 29 6.49 -4.81 -6.83
N THR A 30 6.37 -5.32 -5.62
CA THR A 30 5.45 -6.41 -5.27
C THR A 30 4.35 -5.85 -4.39
N VAL A 31 3.10 -6.06 -4.78
CA VAL A 31 1.90 -5.53 -4.13
C VAL A 31 1.00 -6.67 -3.70
N VAL A 32 0.68 -6.73 -2.41
CA VAL A 32 -0.31 -7.68 -1.90
C VAL A 32 -1.64 -6.94 -1.78
N CYS A 33 -2.63 -7.39 -2.55
CA CYS A 33 -3.98 -6.85 -2.57
C CYS A 33 -4.85 -7.61 -1.57
N LEU A 34 -5.44 -6.85 -0.67
CA LEU A 34 -6.17 -7.32 0.50
C LEU A 34 -7.55 -6.67 0.54
N ASN A 35 -8.52 -7.39 1.12
CA ASN A 35 -9.92 -6.96 1.24
C ASN A 35 -10.33 -6.75 2.71
N GLU A 36 -9.36 -6.37 3.54
CA GLU A 36 -9.51 -6.12 4.97
C GLU A 36 -10.07 -4.71 5.19
N TYR A 37 -11.21 -4.63 5.89
CA TYR A 37 -11.87 -3.36 6.22
C TYR A 37 -11.01 -2.46 7.15
N THR A 38 -10.26 -3.06 8.07
CA THR A 38 -9.28 -2.34 8.88
C THR A 38 -8.02 -3.17 9.04
N MET A 39 -6.89 -2.61 8.60
CA MET A 39 -5.60 -3.28 8.64
C MET A 39 -4.84 -2.95 9.93
N GLY A 40 -4.67 -3.95 10.79
CA GLY A 40 -3.88 -3.86 12.01
C GLY A 40 -2.47 -4.43 11.86
N LEU A 41 -1.60 -4.19 12.86
CA LEU A 41 -0.21 -4.65 12.87
C LEU A 41 -0.09 -6.18 12.69
N THR A 42 -0.92 -6.95 13.39
CA THR A 42 -0.92 -8.43 13.28
C THR A 42 -1.25 -8.89 11.86
N ALA A 43 -2.18 -8.22 11.17
CA ALA A 43 -2.52 -8.54 9.79
C ALA A 43 -1.35 -8.24 8.86
N VAL A 44 -0.64 -7.13 9.07
CA VAL A 44 0.58 -6.79 8.31
C VAL A 44 1.66 -7.86 8.51
N GLN A 45 1.90 -8.28 9.75
CA GLN A 45 2.89 -9.32 10.06
C GLN A 45 2.53 -10.66 9.41
N ARG A 46 1.24 -11.02 9.36
CA ARG A 46 0.77 -12.21 8.65
C ARG A 46 1.05 -12.14 7.15
N VAL A 47 0.81 -10.99 6.51
CA VAL A 47 1.16 -10.79 5.09
C VAL A 47 2.64 -11.03 4.85
N ILE A 48 3.50 -10.46 5.70
CA ILE A 48 4.96 -10.62 5.57
C ILE A 48 5.37 -12.09 5.75
N HIS A 49 4.74 -12.78 6.70
CA HIS A 49 5.00 -14.20 6.95
C HIS A 49 4.54 -15.09 5.79
N GLU A 50 3.37 -14.84 5.22
CA GLU A 50 2.76 -15.67 4.18
C GLU A 50 3.34 -15.42 2.78
N PHE A 51 3.59 -14.15 2.42
CA PHE A 51 3.97 -13.76 1.06
C PHE A 51 5.42 -13.25 0.93
N GLY A 52 6.15 -13.20 2.04
CA GLY A 52 7.41 -12.47 2.15
C GLY A 52 7.17 -10.97 2.29
N LYS A 53 8.25 -10.18 2.44
CA LYS A 53 8.17 -8.72 2.59
C LYS A 53 7.77 -8.05 1.27
N PRO A 54 6.54 -7.53 1.13
CA PRO A 54 6.13 -6.87 -0.11
C PRO A 54 6.62 -5.42 -0.15
N SER A 55 6.59 -4.81 -1.33
CA SER A 55 6.79 -3.37 -1.47
C SER A 55 5.57 -2.61 -0.97
N ILE A 56 4.36 -3.07 -1.32
CA ILE A 56 3.11 -2.41 -0.94
C ILE A 56 2.10 -3.44 -0.44
N ILE A 57 1.39 -3.08 0.62
CA ILE A 57 0.15 -3.70 1.07
C ILE A 57 -0.98 -2.76 0.68
N TYR A 58 -1.83 -3.22 -0.22
CA TYR A 58 -2.96 -2.49 -0.74
C TYR A 58 -4.25 -3.03 -0.12
N ILE A 59 -4.92 -2.21 0.68
CA ILE A 59 -6.21 -2.55 1.29
C ILE A 59 -7.30 -1.84 0.47
N GLY A 60 -7.96 -2.61 -0.38
CA GLY A 60 -8.92 -2.08 -1.35
C GLY A 60 -10.14 -1.43 -0.69
N GLY A 61 -10.74 -0.45 -1.36
CA GLY A 61 -11.97 0.21 -0.92
C GLY A 61 -11.73 1.57 -0.26
N GLY A 62 -12.50 2.59 -0.68
CA GLY A 62 -12.36 3.96 -0.14
C GLY A 62 -12.82 4.13 1.31
N TRP A 63 -13.47 3.12 1.88
CA TRP A 63 -13.97 3.09 3.26
C TRP A 63 -13.09 2.26 4.20
N CYS A 64 -12.05 1.63 3.67
CA CYS A 64 -11.09 0.87 4.46
C CYS A 64 -10.10 1.82 5.13
N GLY A 65 -9.41 1.31 6.15
CA GLY A 65 -8.40 2.07 6.86
C GLY A 65 -7.36 1.17 7.50
N TYR A 66 -6.39 1.78 8.16
CA TYR A 66 -5.35 1.08 8.89
C TYR A 66 -5.17 1.68 10.27
N THR A 67 -4.57 0.91 11.18
CA THR A 67 -4.19 1.45 12.49
C THR A 67 -2.89 2.23 12.39
N GLU A 68 -2.68 3.17 13.31
CA GLU A 68 -1.44 3.95 13.38
C GLU A 68 -0.21 3.05 13.57
N GLN A 69 -0.33 2.04 14.44
CA GLN A 69 0.71 1.04 14.66
C GLN A 69 1.09 0.30 13.37
N ALA A 70 0.10 -0.09 12.56
CA ALA A 70 0.35 -0.73 11.27
C ALA A 70 1.08 0.21 10.31
N LYS A 71 0.65 1.47 10.21
CA LYS A 71 1.28 2.47 9.34
C LYS A 71 2.73 2.77 9.76
N ASN A 72 2.98 2.95 11.06
CA ASN A 72 4.31 3.22 11.60
C ASN A 72 5.26 2.03 11.38
N PHE A 73 4.78 0.81 11.62
CA PHE A 73 5.55 -0.40 11.34
C PHE A 73 5.90 -0.51 9.85
N CYS A 74 4.92 -0.33 8.96
CA CYS A 74 5.15 -0.33 7.52
C CYS A 74 6.15 0.74 7.08
N LEU A 75 6.07 1.96 7.65
CA LEU A 75 7.01 3.03 7.36
C LEU A 75 8.45 2.66 7.75
N MET A 76 8.64 2.07 8.95
CA MET A 76 9.95 1.60 9.42
C MET A 76 10.51 0.49 8.51
N GLU A 77 9.65 -0.42 8.07
CA GLU A 77 10.01 -1.52 7.19
C GLU A 77 10.11 -1.13 5.71
N ARG A 78 9.85 0.14 5.35
CA ARG A 78 9.77 0.60 3.95
C ARG A 78 8.74 -0.16 3.11
N ILE A 79 7.60 -0.46 3.71
CA ILE A 79 6.42 -1.05 3.08
C ILE A 79 5.38 0.05 2.92
N GLY A 80 4.85 0.23 1.71
CA GLY A 80 3.71 1.12 1.47
C GLY A 80 2.42 0.50 1.99
N LEU A 81 1.65 1.21 2.82
CA LEU A 81 0.34 0.75 3.29
C LEU A 81 -0.72 1.75 2.82
N TYR A 82 -1.57 1.32 1.87
CA TYR A 82 -2.42 2.22 1.10
C TYR A 82 -3.84 1.72 0.90
N VAL A 83 -4.78 2.67 0.95
CA VAL A 83 -6.14 2.50 0.43
C VAL A 83 -6.23 2.92 -1.04
N THR A 84 -7.39 2.72 -1.68
CA THR A 84 -7.65 3.05 -3.10
C THR A 84 -7.23 4.47 -3.50
N ASN A 85 -7.47 5.46 -2.64
CA ASN A 85 -7.21 6.87 -2.97
C ASN A 85 -5.72 7.22 -2.95
N GLU A 86 -4.90 6.49 -2.19
CA GLU A 86 -3.46 6.76 -2.04
C GLU A 86 -2.62 6.04 -3.10
N MET A 87 -3.11 4.90 -3.59
CA MET A 87 -2.34 3.99 -4.45
C MET A 87 -1.80 4.66 -5.72
N PRO A 88 -2.57 5.44 -6.51
CA PRO A 88 -2.05 6.08 -7.71
C PRO A 88 -0.85 7.00 -7.42
N GLY A 89 -0.93 7.82 -6.37
CA GLY A 89 0.15 8.73 -6.01
C GLY A 89 1.40 8.02 -5.50
N ALA A 90 1.23 6.94 -4.74
CA ALA A 90 2.34 6.11 -4.26
C ALA A 90 3.14 5.49 -5.42
N LEU A 91 2.46 5.08 -6.51
CA LEU A 91 3.12 4.50 -7.68
C LEU A 91 4.03 5.49 -8.43
N TRP A 92 3.78 6.80 -8.31
CA TRP A 92 4.63 7.84 -8.89
C TRP A 92 5.73 8.33 -7.93
N SER A 93 5.61 8.06 -6.63
CA SER A 93 6.60 8.46 -5.63
C SER A 93 7.86 7.60 -5.70
N THR A 94 9.05 8.22 -5.74
CA THR A 94 10.32 7.47 -5.62
C THR A 94 10.36 6.72 -4.29
N GLU A 95 10.02 7.40 -3.20
CA GLU A 95 9.80 6.80 -1.88
C GLU A 95 8.36 6.33 -1.76
N TYR A 96 8.04 5.23 -2.45
CA TYR A 96 6.67 4.72 -2.50
C TYR A 96 6.13 4.30 -1.14
N TRP A 97 6.97 4.06 -0.13
CA TRP A 97 6.56 3.60 1.20
C TRP A 97 6.18 4.75 2.15
N SER A 98 6.73 5.94 1.91
CA SER A 98 6.50 7.14 2.73
C SER A 98 5.44 8.06 2.12
N TYR A 99 4.89 7.71 0.96
CA TYR A 99 3.84 8.50 0.32
C TYR A 99 2.63 8.66 1.26
N CYS A 100 2.09 9.87 1.29
CA CYS A 100 0.87 10.23 1.99
C CYS A 100 0.11 11.20 1.09
N GLN A 101 -1.18 10.94 0.89
CA GLN A 101 -2.04 11.86 0.14
C GLN A 101 -2.16 13.18 0.90
N ARG A 102 -2.14 14.30 0.17
CA ARG A 102 -2.33 15.63 0.76
C ARG A 102 -3.63 16.26 0.26
N ASP A 103 -4.27 17.05 1.11
CA ASP A 103 -5.43 17.85 0.74
C ASP A 103 -5.02 19.08 -0.11
N LYS A 104 -5.99 19.93 -0.45
CA LYS A 104 -5.76 21.15 -1.25
C LYS A 104 -4.88 22.17 -0.55
N ASP A 105 -4.84 22.13 0.78
CA ASP A 105 -4.07 23.02 1.64
C ASP A 105 -2.67 22.44 1.96
N GLY A 106 -2.39 21.21 1.48
CA GLY A 106 -1.12 20.52 1.66
C GLY A 106 -1.03 19.66 2.92
N ASN A 107 -2.11 19.50 3.68
CA ASN A 107 -2.13 18.69 4.90
C ASN A 107 -2.25 17.19 4.58
N PRO A 108 -1.60 16.30 5.35
CA PRO A 108 -1.70 14.86 5.14
C PRO A 108 -3.11 14.34 5.43
N ILE A 109 -3.69 13.63 4.48
CA ILE A 109 -4.95 12.90 4.65
C ILE A 109 -4.61 11.55 5.28
N SER A 110 -5.15 11.32 6.48
CA SER A 110 -4.92 10.09 7.23
C SER A 110 -6.14 9.17 7.14
N HIS A 111 -5.93 7.93 6.69
CA HIS A 111 -6.95 6.88 6.66
C HIS A 111 -6.92 6.01 7.93
N LEU A 112 -6.71 6.66 9.08
CA LEU A 112 -6.63 5.98 10.37
C LEU A 112 -8.02 5.52 10.81
N SER A 113 -8.16 4.22 11.05
CA SER A 113 -9.40 3.67 11.61
C SER A 113 -9.40 3.88 13.13
N SER A 114 -10.37 4.66 13.65
CA SER A 114 -10.47 4.98 15.08
C SER A 114 -10.89 3.80 15.96
N ARG A 115 -11.22 2.64 15.38
CA ARG A 115 -11.81 1.50 16.09
C ARG A 115 -10.81 0.63 16.89
N TYR A 116 -9.51 0.93 16.83
CA TYR A 116 -8.48 0.20 17.57
C TYR A 116 -7.61 1.11 18.46
N GLN A 117 -8.18 2.23 18.94
CA GLN A 117 -7.61 2.98 20.07
C GLN A 117 -8.09 2.33 21.38
N THR A 118 -7.45 1.23 21.76
CA THR A 118 -7.54 0.64 23.11
C THR A 118 -6.14 0.32 23.58
#